data_AF-A0A8H6HRU4-F1
#
_entry.id   AF-A0A8H6HRU4-F1
#
_cell.length_a   1.000
_cell.length_b   1.000
_cell.length_c   1.000
_cell.angle_alpha   90.00
_cell.angle_beta   90.00
_cell.angle_gamma   90.00
#
_symmetry.space_group_name_H-M   'P 1'
#
loop_
_entity.id
_entity.type
_entity.pdbx_description
1 polymer ?
#
loop_
_entity_poly.entity_id
_entity_poly.type
_entity_poly.pdbx_seq_one_letter_code
_entity_poly.pdbx_strand_id
1 'polypeptide(L)'
;MSCPGIPINSDISGPGVRISLYIQSLLTVILVRASPEDAPGAYWSMTATALGLIITTLVTGLLGKISLLDAIVVTYVLILPIVASAFGVADIAAAKQLPNQPTTLRRAYSPLLIIANWLRSALTYAFTLFVWAKAPSFGSGPPECDQATKLIFFGAALPALGSGRVLNLVGWGILASLFMWRTVRGGMTLMAAFRGLFSDDVMVKPKTPPKNELNLETTDTYNYVTGEKGHEERAYRPAQVFHEMLQGMMNQILGWAPRAGTGRWYHTYGQVILAMAISIWAIAMTELELKRNVLEGDINKEWGFGQFLPLILTISPVLALYEAALKKRARGELESSKRNLRFCIVGAHGLKRPRTEIDHLTEDQIADLIESGQMTENTIKSIRAPSPFAVLTVDGKDLYTTYDLIETTSPEWRETFDTGVSDTSTIVVRVFDLKCMDRGWPSLIGYTTILPFSMLPPGPAPVVLAPPTIPRAQITAPEGDDAGEEVAPTDEEGAVEGDSEGAKGAMKEGIDQIQETSSIGGGVTEASADWFGAGSSTVVRLFPLVRDREVVPGMSVEFSISSDTSRPPPISNIPGQYLGIKKVNQKRNVSLVKWRGKTVRGHRKVVLTETHQLDND
;
A
#
# COMPACT_ATOMS: atom_id res chain seq x y z
N MET A 1 55.24 -18.86 13.49
CA MET A 1 54.43 -19.09 14.70
C MET A 1 53.03 -19.48 14.24
N SER A 2 52.35 -20.37 14.95
CA SER A 2 50.99 -20.83 14.59
C SER A 2 49.96 -19.99 15.34
N CYS A 3 49.03 -19.35 14.62
CA CYS A 3 47.96 -18.54 15.19
C CYS A 3 47.12 -19.40 16.18
N PRO A 4 46.97 -18.99 17.46
CA PRO A 4 46.22 -19.77 18.46
C PRO A 4 44.69 -19.77 18.22
N GLY A 5 44.20 -18.83 17.41
CA GLY A 5 42.79 -18.66 17.07
C GLY A 5 42.48 -17.18 16.84
N ILE A 6 41.41 -16.89 16.11
CA ILE A 6 40.93 -15.53 15.92
C ILE A 6 39.91 -15.21 17.02
N PRO A 7 40.12 -14.15 17.83
CA PRO A 7 39.13 -13.74 18.82
C PRO A 7 37.88 -13.22 18.11
N ILE A 8 36.71 -13.68 18.56
CA ILE A 8 35.40 -13.28 18.03
C ILE A 8 34.60 -12.60 19.13
N ASN A 9 33.97 -11.48 18.80
CA ASN A 9 33.04 -10.81 19.69
C ASN A 9 31.60 -11.35 19.51
N SER A 10 31.13 -12.14 20.47
CA SER A 10 29.82 -12.77 20.45
C SER A 10 28.64 -11.77 20.45
N ASP A 11 28.82 -10.52 20.91
CA ASP A 11 27.76 -9.51 20.85
C ASP A 11 27.61 -8.87 19.46
N ILE A 12 28.61 -9.02 18.57
CA ILE A 12 28.60 -8.42 17.23
C ILE A 12 28.32 -9.48 16.16
N SER A 13 29.08 -10.57 16.17
CA SER A 13 29.01 -11.62 15.15
C SER A 13 28.43 -12.92 15.69
N GLY A 14 27.96 -12.93 16.94
CA GLY A 14 27.40 -14.12 17.59
C GLY A 14 26.12 -14.65 16.93
N PRO A 15 25.77 -15.90 17.25
CA PRO A 15 24.70 -16.63 16.57
C PRO A 15 23.35 -15.91 16.66
N GLY A 16 22.98 -15.31 17.80
CA GLY A 16 21.69 -14.63 17.93
C GLY A 16 21.56 -13.39 17.04
N VAL A 17 22.62 -12.60 16.88
CA VAL A 17 22.63 -11.45 15.94
C VAL A 17 22.46 -11.93 14.51
N ARG A 18 23.22 -12.96 14.10
CA ARG A 18 23.13 -13.53 12.74
C ARG A 18 21.73 -14.09 12.46
N ILE A 19 21.22 -14.96 13.34
CA ILE A 19 19.90 -15.58 13.22
C ILE A 19 18.80 -14.51 13.14
N SER A 20 18.88 -13.46 13.97
CA SER A 20 17.90 -12.38 13.94
C SER A 20 17.85 -11.69 12.57
N LEU A 21 18.99 -11.37 11.98
CA LEU A 21 19.07 -10.72 10.67
C LEU A 21 18.66 -11.65 9.54
N TYR A 22 18.94 -12.96 9.66
CA TYR A 22 18.47 -13.99 8.71
C TYR A 22 16.94 -14.05 8.71
N ILE A 23 16.33 -14.17 9.89
CA ILE A 23 14.88 -14.24 10.06
C ILE A 23 14.21 -12.92 9.63
N GLN A 24 14.73 -11.77 10.08
CA GLN A 24 14.18 -10.45 9.72
C GLN A 24 14.20 -10.23 8.21
N SER A 25 15.29 -10.59 7.53
CA SER A 25 15.41 -10.41 6.09
C SER A 25 14.43 -11.32 5.34
N LEU A 26 14.32 -12.58 5.76
CA LEU A 26 13.37 -13.54 5.20
C LEU A 26 11.91 -13.08 5.38
N LEU A 27 11.53 -12.74 6.62
CA LEU A 27 10.19 -12.29 6.94
C LEU A 27 9.83 -11.01 6.20
N THR A 28 10.78 -10.07 6.05
CA THR A 28 10.55 -8.83 5.29
C THR A 28 10.24 -9.14 3.83
N VAL A 29 10.99 -10.02 3.18
CA VAL A 29 10.72 -10.43 1.79
C VAL A 29 9.34 -11.10 1.65
N ILE A 30 8.97 -11.96 2.61
CA ILE A 30 7.66 -12.62 2.64
C ILE A 30 6.54 -11.58 2.86
N LEU A 31 6.69 -10.69 3.83
CA LEU A 31 5.71 -9.67 4.19
C LEU A 31 5.42 -8.70 3.07
N VAL A 32 6.44 -8.22 2.37
CA VAL A 32 6.28 -7.35 1.18
C VAL A 32 5.33 -7.98 0.16
N ARG A 33 5.34 -9.32 0.05
CA ARG A 33 4.48 -10.04 -0.89
C ARG A 33 3.13 -10.44 -0.31
N ALA A 34 3.10 -10.85 0.95
CA ALA A 34 1.89 -11.31 1.61
C ALA A 34 0.98 -10.15 2.03
N SER A 35 1.56 -9.09 2.59
CA SER A 35 0.88 -7.88 3.04
C SER A 35 1.80 -6.65 2.89
N PRO A 36 1.82 -6.01 1.71
CA PRO A 36 2.57 -4.76 1.50
C PRO A 36 2.17 -3.64 2.48
N GLU A 37 0.96 -3.71 3.02
CA GLU A 37 0.41 -2.75 3.99
C GLU A 37 1.07 -2.89 5.37
N ASP A 38 1.40 -4.10 5.78
CA ASP A 38 2.01 -4.41 7.08
C ASP A 38 3.56 -4.46 7.01
N ALA A 39 4.13 -4.49 5.80
CA ALA A 39 5.58 -4.54 5.55
C ALA A 39 6.43 -3.36 6.12
N PRO A 40 5.93 -2.11 6.22
CA PRO A 40 6.74 -1.00 6.73
C PRO A 40 7.28 -1.20 8.15
N GLY A 41 6.53 -1.89 9.03
CA GLY A 41 6.98 -2.20 10.39
C GLY A 41 8.19 -3.16 10.40
N ALA A 42 8.12 -4.19 9.57
CA ALA A 42 9.25 -5.13 9.37
C ALA A 42 10.49 -4.41 8.83
N TYR A 43 10.31 -3.51 7.87
CA TYR A 43 11.39 -2.69 7.33
C TYR A 43 12.07 -1.81 8.38
N TRP A 44 11.28 -1.19 9.26
CA TRP A 44 11.82 -0.37 10.36
C TRP A 44 12.67 -1.20 11.31
N SER A 45 12.14 -2.34 11.74
CA SER A 45 12.85 -3.27 12.62
C SER A 45 14.18 -3.72 12.01
N MET A 46 14.16 -4.21 10.76
CA MET A 46 15.37 -4.64 10.05
C MET A 46 16.37 -3.49 9.83
N THR A 47 15.87 -2.29 9.49
CA THR A 47 16.73 -1.11 9.26
C THR A 47 17.40 -0.65 10.55
N ALA A 48 16.66 -0.65 11.67
CA ALA A 48 17.18 -0.29 12.98
C ALA A 48 18.24 -1.29 13.46
N THR A 49 17.98 -2.60 13.35
CA THR A 49 18.96 -3.64 13.71
C THR A 49 20.24 -3.50 12.88
N ALA A 50 20.11 -3.31 11.56
CA ALA A 50 21.26 -3.15 10.67
C ALA A 50 22.06 -1.88 10.97
N LEU A 51 21.39 -0.74 11.22
CA LEU A 51 22.07 0.51 11.62
C LEU A 51 22.79 0.36 12.96
N GLY A 52 22.14 -0.26 13.95
CA GLY A 52 22.75 -0.56 15.25
C GLY A 52 24.01 -1.41 15.09
N LEU A 53 23.94 -2.48 14.28
CA LEU A 53 25.10 -3.33 14.01
C LEU A 53 26.23 -2.56 13.30
N ILE A 54 25.92 -1.74 12.30
CA ILE A 54 26.93 -0.92 11.60
C ILE A 54 27.61 0.04 12.57
N ILE A 55 26.85 0.76 13.40
CA ILE A 55 27.39 1.74 14.34
C ILE A 55 28.26 1.04 15.40
N THR A 56 27.77 -0.04 16.01
CA THR A 56 28.53 -0.81 17.01
C THR A 56 29.82 -1.36 16.42
N THR A 57 29.77 -1.94 15.22
CA THR A 57 30.94 -2.50 14.53
C THR A 57 31.93 -1.41 14.11
N LEU A 58 31.44 -0.26 13.65
CA LEU A 58 32.29 0.87 13.29
C LEU A 58 33.00 1.45 14.52
N VAL A 59 32.27 1.69 15.62
CA VAL A 59 32.85 2.24 16.86
C VAL A 59 33.86 1.27 17.47
N THR A 60 33.53 -0.01 17.57
CA THR A 60 34.46 -1.03 18.08
C THR A 60 35.65 -1.27 17.15
N GLY A 61 35.44 -1.15 15.83
CA GLY A 61 36.48 -1.12 14.80
C GLY A 61 37.48 0.01 14.98
N LEU A 62 36.99 1.23 15.20
CA LEU A 62 37.84 2.40 15.43
C LEU A 62 38.60 2.33 16.77
N LEU A 63 38.03 1.66 17.78
CA LEU A 63 38.71 1.38 19.04
C LEU A 63 39.70 0.21 18.96
N GLY A 64 39.78 -0.47 17.81
CA GLY A 64 40.62 -1.65 17.64
C GLY A 64 40.22 -2.80 18.56
N LYS A 65 38.94 -2.94 18.92
CA LYS A 65 38.44 -3.99 19.84
C LYS A 65 37.81 -5.18 19.12
N ILE A 66 37.72 -5.13 17.81
CA ILE A 66 37.06 -6.13 16.97
C ILE A 66 38.09 -6.79 16.05
N SER A 67 37.92 -8.07 15.75
CA SER A 67 38.79 -8.75 14.78
C SER A 67 38.41 -8.40 13.33
N LEU A 68 39.33 -8.63 12.40
CA LEU A 68 39.04 -8.54 10.97
C LEU A 68 37.91 -9.49 10.55
N LEU A 69 37.91 -10.71 11.10
CA LEU A 69 36.89 -11.73 10.81
C LEU A 69 35.48 -11.26 11.22
N ASP A 70 35.32 -10.67 12.40
CA ASP A 70 34.04 -10.12 12.86
C ASP A 70 33.51 -9.04 11.90
N ALA A 71 34.37 -8.13 11.44
CA ALA A 71 33.98 -7.08 10.50
C ALA A 71 33.61 -7.63 9.10
N ILE A 72 34.27 -8.71 8.66
CA ILE A 72 33.91 -9.40 7.42
C ILE A 72 32.54 -10.07 7.58
N VAL A 73 32.31 -10.81 8.67
CA VAL A 73 31.02 -11.45 8.96
C VAL A 73 29.89 -10.42 8.98
N VAL A 74 30.07 -9.30 9.68
CA VAL A 74 29.09 -8.19 9.69
C VAL A 74 28.83 -7.66 8.28
N THR A 75 29.87 -7.48 7.47
CA THR A 75 29.73 -7.04 6.08
C THR A 75 28.82 -7.98 5.28
N TYR A 76 29.01 -9.30 5.39
CA TYR A 76 28.18 -10.27 4.67
C TYR A 76 26.74 -10.32 5.18
N VAL A 77 26.53 -10.27 6.49
CA VAL A 77 25.18 -10.27 7.08
C VAL A 77 24.41 -9.01 6.66
N LEU A 78 25.07 -7.86 6.53
CA LEU A 78 24.45 -6.60 6.09
C LEU A 78 24.05 -6.60 4.60
N ILE A 79 24.49 -7.56 3.79
CA ILE A 79 23.97 -7.76 2.43
C ILE A 79 22.48 -8.12 2.48
N LEU A 80 22.03 -8.89 3.49
CA LEU A 80 20.66 -9.38 3.55
C LEU A 80 19.62 -8.24 3.62
N PRO A 81 19.76 -7.23 4.50
CA PRO A 81 18.89 -6.05 4.46
C PRO A 81 19.02 -5.21 3.18
N ILE A 82 20.19 -5.18 2.52
CA ILE A 82 20.33 -4.50 1.22
C ILE A 82 19.46 -5.18 0.16
N VAL A 83 19.54 -6.51 0.09
CA VAL A 83 18.76 -7.33 -0.83
C VAL A 83 17.26 -7.17 -0.54
N ALA A 84 16.84 -7.36 0.72
CA ALA A 84 15.44 -7.23 1.12
C ALA A 84 14.85 -5.84 0.80
N SER A 85 15.62 -4.77 1.02
CA SER A 85 15.20 -3.40 0.66
C SER A 85 15.20 -3.16 -0.85
N ALA A 86 16.16 -3.69 -1.60
CA ALA A 86 16.20 -3.53 -3.05
C ALA A 86 14.97 -4.16 -3.72
N PHE A 87 14.56 -5.34 -3.26
CA PHE A 87 13.40 -6.04 -3.80
C PHE A 87 12.08 -5.41 -3.38
N GLY A 88 11.85 -5.14 -2.10
CA GLY A 88 10.54 -4.60 -1.75
C GLY A 88 10.31 -3.19 -2.24
N VAL A 89 11.34 -2.31 -2.26
CA VAL A 89 11.18 -0.99 -2.90
C VAL A 89 10.81 -1.13 -4.38
N ALA A 90 11.30 -2.17 -5.08
CA ALA A 90 10.95 -2.42 -6.47
C ALA A 90 9.51 -2.91 -6.65
N ASP A 91 9.01 -3.78 -5.77
CA ASP A 91 7.63 -4.26 -5.83
C ASP A 91 6.61 -3.18 -5.48
N ILE A 92 6.93 -2.40 -4.45
CA ILE A 92 6.17 -1.23 -4.06
C ILE A 92 6.11 -0.22 -5.21
N ALA A 93 7.23 -0.06 -5.93
CA ALA A 93 7.28 0.78 -7.12
C ALA A 93 6.45 0.24 -8.28
N ALA A 94 6.38 -1.09 -8.44
CA ALA A 94 5.62 -1.74 -9.49
C ALA A 94 4.10 -1.75 -9.21
N ALA A 95 3.68 -1.94 -7.95
CA ALA A 95 2.27 -1.96 -7.54
C ALA A 95 1.55 -0.63 -7.86
N LYS A 96 2.27 0.49 -7.89
CA LYS A 96 1.77 1.82 -8.26
C LYS A 96 1.43 1.99 -9.75
N GLN A 97 1.71 1.01 -10.61
CA GLN A 97 1.53 1.14 -12.07
C GLN A 97 0.20 0.61 -12.60
N LEU A 98 -0.70 0.13 -11.74
CA LEU A 98 -2.05 -0.22 -12.15
C LEU A 98 -2.82 1.08 -12.47
N PRO A 99 -3.19 1.33 -13.73
CA PRO A 99 -3.71 2.62 -14.20
C PRO A 99 -5.06 3.06 -13.58
N ASN A 100 -5.67 2.19 -12.75
CA ASN A 100 -6.99 2.42 -12.18
C ASN A 100 -7.01 2.43 -10.64
N GLN A 101 -5.87 2.35 -9.94
CA GLN A 101 -5.87 2.40 -8.47
C GLN A 101 -5.35 3.76 -7.95
N PRO A 102 -6.22 4.64 -7.46
CA PRO A 102 -5.80 5.93 -6.91
C PRO A 102 -5.10 5.76 -5.55
N THR A 103 -3.84 6.19 -5.48
CA THR A 103 -3.21 6.90 -4.35
C THR A 103 -3.06 6.24 -2.96
N THR A 104 -3.54 5.03 -2.71
CA THR A 104 -3.40 4.33 -1.39
C THR A 104 -1.97 4.23 -0.88
N LEU A 105 -1.00 4.06 -1.79
CA LEU A 105 0.43 3.95 -1.47
C LEU A 105 1.13 5.30 -1.20
N ARG A 106 0.40 6.43 -1.21
CA ARG A 106 0.93 7.74 -0.78
C ARG A 106 1.08 7.83 0.74
N ARG A 107 0.36 6.99 1.51
CA ARG A 107 0.45 6.90 2.98
C ARG A 107 1.54 5.96 3.50
N ALA A 108 2.05 5.04 2.67
CA ALA A 108 2.83 3.91 3.16
C ALA A 108 4.34 4.16 3.36
N TYR A 109 4.88 5.32 2.94
CA TYR A 109 6.29 5.63 3.17
C TYR A 109 6.43 6.89 3.98
N SER A 110 6.58 6.70 5.29
CA SER A 110 7.16 7.72 6.15
C SER A 110 8.45 8.22 5.48
N PRO A 111 8.60 9.53 5.21
CA PRO A 111 9.85 10.11 4.69
C PRO A 111 11.07 9.66 5.49
N LEU A 112 10.88 9.47 6.80
CA LEU A 112 11.87 8.93 7.73
C LEU A 112 12.37 7.54 7.29
N LEU A 113 11.52 6.64 6.81
CA LEU A 113 11.91 5.28 6.40
C LEU A 113 12.77 5.30 5.15
N ILE A 114 12.46 6.19 4.19
CA ILE A 114 13.25 6.39 2.97
C ILE A 114 14.65 6.87 3.34
N ILE A 115 14.74 7.87 4.23
CA ILE A 115 16.01 8.43 4.69
C ILE A 115 16.80 7.40 5.49
N ALA A 116 16.16 6.69 6.42
CA ALA A 116 16.80 5.67 7.24
C ALA A 116 17.35 4.51 6.39
N ASN A 117 16.59 4.02 5.41
CA ASN A 117 17.07 2.95 4.53
C ASN A 117 18.20 3.44 3.58
N TRP A 118 18.15 4.70 3.12
CA TRP A 118 19.24 5.31 2.36
C TRP A 118 20.50 5.43 3.21
N LEU A 119 20.39 5.99 4.42
CA LEU A 119 21.49 6.17 5.36
C LEU A 119 22.13 4.83 5.72
N ARG A 120 21.30 3.83 6.06
CA ARG A 120 21.76 2.45 6.31
C ARG A 120 22.59 1.94 5.15
N SER A 121 22.09 2.03 3.93
CA SER A 121 22.78 1.52 2.74
C SER A 121 24.10 2.27 2.51
N ALA A 122 24.10 3.60 2.61
CA ALA A 122 25.29 4.43 2.47
C ALA A 122 26.37 4.06 3.51
N LEU A 123 25.97 3.89 4.77
CA LEU A 123 26.87 3.49 5.85
C LEU A 123 27.39 2.06 5.64
N THR A 124 26.57 1.11 5.18
CA THR A 124 27.06 -0.24 4.85
C THR A 124 28.14 -0.19 3.78
N TYR A 125 27.90 0.49 2.65
CA TYR A 125 28.89 0.58 1.57
C TYR A 125 30.19 1.27 2.03
N ALA A 126 30.08 2.36 2.79
CA ALA A 126 31.23 3.07 3.33
C ALA A 126 32.02 2.21 4.33
N PHE A 127 31.33 1.57 5.27
CA PHE A 127 31.93 0.68 6.27
C PHE A 127 32.66 -0.48 5.60
N THR A 128 32.02 -1.15 4.65
CA THR A 128 32.64 -2.29 3.97
C THR A 128 33.88 -1.89 3.15
N LEU A 129 33.80 -0.79 2.41
CA LEU A 129 34.99 -0.27 1.69
C LEU A 129 36.11 0.09 2.67
N PHE A 130 35.77 0.67 3.83
CA PHE A 130 36.73 0.98 4.88
C PHE A 130 37.41 -0.27 5.45
N VAL A 131 36.65 -1.30 5.83
CA VAL A 131 37.18 -2.58 6.34
C VAL A 131 38.15 -3.20 5.34
N TRP A 132 37.76 -3.33 4.07
CA TRP A 132 38.62 -3.95 3.05
C TRP A 132 39.81 -3.07 2.65
N ALA A 133 39.67 -1.75 2.68
CA ALA A 133 40.79 -0.84 2.43
C ALA A 133 41.83 -0.92 3.54
N LYS A 134 41.38 -1.07 4.80
CA LYS A 134 42.23 -1.16 5.99
C LYS A 134 42.54 -2.58 6.45
N ALA A 135 42.10 -3.61 5.74
CA ALA A 135 42.24 -5.02 6.15
C ALA A 135 43.63 -5.42 6.71
N PRO A 136 44.78 -4.98 6.15
CA PRO A 136 46.10 -5.34 6.71
C PRO A 136 46.41 -4.77 8.09
N SER A 137 45.68 -3.74 8.52
CA SER A 137 45.87 -3.04 9.79
C SER A 137 44.56 -2.96 10.58
N PHE A 138 43.57 -3.80 10.26
CA PHE A 138 42.23 -3.69 10.83
C PHE A 138 42.07 -4.69 11.98
N GLY A 139 41.79 -4.18 13.17
CA GLY A 139 41.44 -4.97 14.35
C GLY A 139 42.56 -5.10 15.39
N SER A 140 42.25 -5.80 16.48
CA SER A 140 43.18 -6.09 17.60
C SER A 140 44.03 -7.35 17.40
N GLY A 141 43.75 -8.13 16.36
CA GLY A 141 44.37 -9.42 16.15
C GLY A 141 45.88 -9.31 15.95
N PRO A 142 46.69 -10.30 16.40
CA PRO A 142 48.08 -10.36 15.99
C PRO A 142 48.13 -10.52 14.45
N PRO A 143 49.05 -9.85 13.76
CA PRO A 143 49.07 -9.77 12.29
C PRO A 143 49.21 -11.14 11.61
N GLU A 144 49.75 -12.13 12.31
CA GLU A 144 49.84 -13.51 11.85
C GLU A 144 48.47 -14.19 11.71
N CYS A 145 47.52 -13.87 12.60
CA CYS A 145 46.16 -14.38 12.53
C CYS A 145 45.33 -13.71 11.43
N ASP A 146 45.56 -12.42 11.18
CA ASP A 146 44.91 -11.72 10.07
C ASP A 146 45.36 -12.28 8.71
N GLN A 147 46.64 -12.67 8.58
CA GLN A 147 47.16 -13.36 7.40
C GLN A 147 46.57 -14.77 7.22
N ALA A 148 46.26 -15.45 8.33
CA ALA A 148 45.62 -16.76 8.31
C ALA A 148 44.12 -16.71 8.01
N THR A 149 43.50 -15.53 8.07
CA THR A 149 42.06 -15.36 7.84
C THR A 149 41.70 -15.65 6.39
N LYS A 150 40.76 -16.58 6.19
CA LYS A 150 40.29 -17.04 4.89
C LYS A 150 38.89 -16.50 4.62
N LEU A 151 38.77 -15.75 3.54
CA LEU A 151 37.50 -15.36 2.96
C LEU A 151 36.92 -16.54 2.17
N ILE A 152 35.64 -16.87 2.38
CA ILE A 152 34.97 -17.90 1.58
C ILE A 152 34.10 -17.25 0.50
N PHE A 153 34.42 -17.50 -0.76
CA PHE A 153 33.67 -16.98 -1.91
C PHE A 153 33.30 -18.13 -2.85
N PHE A 154 32.00 -18.40 -3.00
CA PHE A 154 31.49 -19.58 -3.74
C PHE A 154 32.15 -20.90 -3.32
N GLY A 155 32.40 -21.06 -2.02
CA GLY A 155 33.05 -22.26 -1.48
C GLY A 155 34.56 -22.34 -1.71
N ALA A 156 35.17 -21.42 -2.47
CA ALA A 156 36.62 -21.29 -2.54
C ALA A 156 37.13 -20.50 -1.32
N ALA A 157 38.24 -20.97 -0.72
CA ALA A 157 38.91 -20.27 0.37
C ALA A 157 40.02 -19.37 -0.20
N LEU A 158 39.85 -18.05 -0.08
CA LEU A 158 40.79 -17.04 -0.54
C LEU A 158 41.46 -16.37 0.67
N PRO A 159 42.75 -16.03 0.61
CA PRO A 159 43.38 -15.25 1.68
C PRO A 159 42.71 -13.87 1.78
N ALA A 160 42.23 -13.51 2.98
CA ALA A 160 41.50 -12.27 3.21
C ALA A 160 42.36 -11.03 2.88
N LEU A 161 43.67 -11.07 3.17
CA LEU A 161 44.60 -9.98 2.84
C LEU A 161 45.11 -9.98 1.39
N GLY A 162 44.92 -11.09 0.66
CA GLY A 162 45.41 -11.27 -0.70
C GLY A 162 44.32 -11.08 -1.75
N SER A 163 44.03 -12.12 -2.52
CA SER A 163 43.02 -12.10 -3.58
C SER A 163 41.60 -11.78 -3.06
N GLY A 164 41.27 -12.20 -1.83
CA GLY A 164 39.98 -11.90 -1.20
C GLY A 164 39.75 -10.41 -1.00
N ARG A 165 40.79 -9.65 -0.63
CA ARG A 165 40.73 -8.18 -0.48
C ARG A 165 40.46 -7.50 -1.80
N VAL A 166 41.22 -7.86 -2.84
CA VAL A 166 41.07 -7.24 -4.17
C VAL A 166 39.68 -7.53 -4.73
N LEU A 167 39.22 -8.78 -4.62
CA LEU A 167 37.90 -9.19 -5.08
C LEU A 167 36.79 -8.38 -4.38
N ASN A 168 36.85 -8.25 -3.05
CA ASN A 168 35.85 -7.48 -2.31
C ASN A 168 35.93 -5.97 -2.58
N LEU A 169 37.13 -5.39 -2.68
CA LEU A 169 37.26 -3.97 -3.01
C LEU A 169 36.66 -3.65 -4.37
N VAL A 170 36.89 -4.51 -5.37
CA VAL A 170 36.29 -4.35 -6.70
C VAL A 170 34.78 -4.55 -6.64
N GLY A 171 34.31 -5.63 -6.03
CA GLY A 171 32.88 -5.94 -5.93
C GLY A 171 32.08 -4.86 -5.21
N TRP A 172 32.52 -4.48 -4.01
CA TRP A 172 31.89 -3.42 -3.22
C TRP A 172 32.10 -2.03 -3.83
N GLY A 173 33.19 -1.79 -4.54
CA GLY A 173 33.40 -0.55 -5.30
C GLY A 173 32.40 -0.39 -6.44
N ILE A 174 32.09 -1.47 -7.17
CA ILE A 174 31.03 -1.48 -8.19
C ILE A 174 29.66 -1.25 -7.55
N LEU A 175 29.34 -1.96 -6.47
CA LEU A 175 28.05 -1.79 -5.79
C LEU A 175 27.88 -0.38 -5.20
N ALA A 176 28.91 0.20 -4.60
CA ALA A 176 28.91 1.56 -4.11
C ALA A 176 28.74 2.58 -5.26
N SER A 177 29.39 2.34 -6.41
CA SER A 177 29.22 3.18 -7.61
C SER A 177 27.78 3.13 -8.14
N LEU A 178 27.17 1.94 -8.18
CA LEU A 178 25.76 1.78 -8.55
C LEU A 178 24.82 2.45 -7.55
N PHE A 179 25.13 2.37 -6.25
CA PHE A 179 24.38 3.06 -5.21
C PHE A 179 24.49 4.59 -5.32
N MET A 180 25.69 5.12 -5.60
CA MET A 180 25.90 6.55 -5.84
C MET A 180 25.17 7.02 -7.08
N TRP A 181 25.25 6.28 -8.19
CA TRP A 181 24.48 6.55 -9.40
C TRP A 181 22.96 6.59 -9.12
N ARG A 182 22.46 5.59 -8.39
CA ARG A 182 21.05 5.52 -7.94
C ARG A 182 20.69 6.72 -7.08
N THR A 183 21.56 7.11 -6.16
CA THR A 183 21.35 8.25 -5.24
C THR A 183 21.29 9.57 -5.99
N VAL A 184 22.22 9.81 -6.93
CA VAL A 184 22.22 11.01 -7.78
C VAL A 184 20.93 11.08 -8.59
N ARG A 185 20.54 9.98 -9.24
CA ARG A 185 19.31 9.93 -10.03
C ARG A 185 18.04 10.09 -9.19
N GLY A 186 18.05 9.57 -7.97
CA GLY A 186 16.96 9.67 -6.99
C GLY A 186 17.05 10.90 -6.07
N GLY A 187 18.00 11.82 -6.29
CA GLY A 187 18.31 12.90 -5.36
C GLY A 187 17.11 13.81 -5.07
N MET A 188 16.25 14.02 -6.05
CA MET A 188 15.00 14.78 -5.88
C MET A 188 14.03 14.11 -4.89
N THR A 189 13.92 12.77 -4.93
CA THR A 189 13.08 12.03 -3.98
C THR A 189 13.65 12.11 -2.57
N LEU A 190 14.97 11.98 -2.42
CA LEU A 190 15.63 12.10 -1.12
C LEU A 190 15.50 13.52 -0.55
N MET A 191 15.67 14.54 -1.39
CA MET A 191 15.49 15.94 -0.99
C MET A 191 14.03 16.25 -0.62
N ALA A 192 13.07 15.69 -1.36
CA ALA A 192 11.65 15.81 -1.02
C ALA A 192 11.31 15.11 0.30
N ALA A 193 11.85 13.91 0.53
CA ALA A 193 11.67 13.20 1.80
C ALA A 193 12.31 13.96 2.97
N PHE A 194 13.52 14.50 2.78
CA PHE A 194 14.21 15.31 3.77
C PHE A 194 13.43 16.58 4.10
N ARG A 195 12.97 17.33 3.08
CA ARG A 195 12.10 18.50 3.30
C ARG A 195 10.80 18.12 4.00
N GLY A 196 10.19 17.00 3.63
CA GLY A 196 8.97 16.50 4.27
C GLY A 196 9.15 16.09 5.73
N LEU A 197 10.38 15.83 6.20
CA LEU A 197 10.66 15.55 7.60
C LEU A 197 10.66 16.82 8.46
N PHE A 198 11.01 17.97 7.86
CA PHE A 198 11.17 19.25 8.57
C PHE A 198 10.12 20.31 8.17
N SER A 199 9.14 19.96 7.35
CA SER A 199 8.13 20.88 6.88
C SER A 199 6.75 20.34 7.21
N ASP A 200 6.09 21.01 8.16
CA ASP A 200 4.69 20.76 8.52
C ASP A 200 3.75 21.00 7.31
N ASP A 201 4.14 21.90 6.39
CA ASP A 201 3.37 22.25 5.19
C ASP A 201 3.43 21.20 4.06
N VAL A 202 4.50 20.41 3.97
CA VAL A 202 4.71 19.48 2.83
C VAL A 202 3.81 18.24 2.91
N MET A 203 3.25 17.94 4.09
CA MET A 203 2.41 16.75 4.25
C MET A 203 0.99 16.89 3.68
N VAL A 204 0.44 18.10 3.43
CA VAL A 204 -0.99 18.20 3.04
C VAL A 204 -1.36 19.28 2.02
N LYS A 205 -0.57 20.33 1.77
CA LYS A 205 -1.03 21.37 0.81
C LYS A 205 -0.45 21.16 -0.59
N PRO A 206 -1.24 20.75 -1.62
CA PRO A 206 -0.79 20.87 -3.00
C PRO A 206 -0.40 22.33 -3.25
N LYS A 207 0.81 22.54 -3.78
CA LYS A 207 1.47 23.87 -3.91
C LYS A 207 0.72 24.85 -4.83
N THR A 208 -0.31 24.37 -5.50
CA THR A 208 -1.31 25.14 -6.22
C THR A 208 -2.67 24.52 -5.90
N PRO A 209 -3.72 25.32 -5.62
CA PRO A 209 -5.07 24.78 -5.53
C PRO A 209 -5.34 23.95 -6.79
N PRO A 210 -6.05 22.82 -6.67
CA PRO A 210 -6.37 22.00 -7.83
C PRO A 210 -7.04 22.91 -8.87
N LYS A 211 -6.42 23.08 -10.03
CA LYS A 211 -7.09 23.75 -11.13
C LYS A 211 -8.30 22.88 -11.46
N ASN A 212 -9.49 23.48 -11.55
CA ASN A 212 -10.71 22.83 -12.03
C ASN A 212 -10.58 22.54 -13.54
N GLU A 213 -9.65 21.65 -13.86
CA GLU A 213 -9.42 21.12 -15.20
C GLU A 213 -10.01 19.71 -15.24
N LEU A 214 -10.87 19.46 -16.22
CA LEU A 214 -11.42 18.14 -16.51
C LEU A 214 -10.69 17.59 -17.73
N ASN A 215 -9.98 16.47 -17.59
CA ASN A 215 -9.46 15.77 -18.75
C ASN A 215 -10.49 14.73 -19.20
N LEU A 216 -10.97 14.84 -20.43
CA LEU A 216 -11.71 13.76 -21.08
C LEU A 216 -10.69 12.87 -21.81
N GLU A 217 -10.53 11.62 -21.37
CA GLU A 217 -9.81 10.59 -22.12
C GLU A 217 -10.76 9.83 -23.01
N THR A 218 -10.54 9.88 -24.32
CA THR A 218 -11.18 8.99 -25.28
C THR A 218 -10.16 7.97 -25.74
N THR A 219 -10.35 6.72 -25.33
CA THR A 219 -9.52 5.59 -25.72
C THR A 219 -10.22 4.79 -26.82
N ASP A 220 -9.63 4.81 -28.01
CA ASP A 220 -9.99 3.91 -29.09
C ASP A 220 -8.99 2.75 -29.16
N THR A 221 -9.49 1.55 -28.89
CA THR A 221 -8.73 0.30 -29.03
C THR A 221 -9.16 -0.44 -30.29
N TYR A 222 -8.18 -0.87 -31.07
CA TYR A 222 -8.39 -1.71 -32.23
C TYR A 222 -7.52 -2.96 -32.13
N ASN A 223 -8.17 -4.11 -32.08
CA ASN A 223 -7.51 -5.41 -32.08
C ASN A 223 -7.37 -5.90 -33.52
N TYR A 224 -6.14 -5.96 -34.03
CA TYR A 224 -5.90 -6.38 -35.42
C TYR A 224 -6.17 -7.88 -35.67
N VAL A 225 -6.30 -8.68 -34.61
CA VAL A 225 -6.56 -10.13 -34.73
C VAL A 225 -8.06 -10.42 -34.78
N THR A 226 -8.85 -9.79 -33.91
CA THR A 226 -10.30 -10.02 -33.83
C THR A 226 -11.10 -9.05 -34.69
N GLY A 227 -10.50 -7.92 -35.11
CA GLY A 227 -11.21 -6.83 -35.79
C GLY A 227 -12.09 -5.97 -34.87
N GLU A 228 -12.13 -6.30 -33.58
CA GLU A 228 -12.96 -5.64 -32.57
C GLU A 228 -12.46 -4.21 -32.30
N LYS A 229 -13.44 -3.28 -32.22
CA LYS A 229 -13.24 -1.90 -31.83
C LYS A 229 -13.81 -1.71 -30.43
N GLY A 230 -12.96 -1.31 -29.49
CA GLY A 230 -13.39 -0.86 -28.18
C GLY A 230 -13.28 0.65 -28.10
N HIS A 231 -14.34 1.32 -27.64
CA HIS A 231 -14.35 2.75 -27.35
C HIS A 231 -14.63 2.92 -25.87
N GLU A 232 -13.74 3.63 -25.19
CA GLU A 232 -13.84 3.88 -23.74
C GLU A 232 -13.62 5.37 -23.52
N GLU A 233 -14.62 6.06 -23.00
CA GLU A 233 -14.51 7.46 -22.57
C GLU A 233 -14.39 7.51 -21.06
N ARG A 234 -13.43 8.29 -20.58
CA ARG A 234 -13.18 8.46 -19.16
C ARG A 234 -12.84 9.90 -18.85
N ALA A 235 -13.69 10.56 -18.09
CA ALA A 235 -13.35 11.84 -17.48
C ALA A 235 -12.45 11.60 -16.25
N TYR A 236 -11.32 12.29 -16.15
CA TYR A 236 -10.43 12.25 -14.99
C TYR A 236 -9.78 13.62 -14.75
N ARG A 237 -9.38 13.96 -13.52
CA ARG A 237 -8.72 15.26 -13.23
C ARG A 237 -7.19 15.15 -13.15
N PRO A 238 -6.43 16.12 -13.68
CA PRO A 238 -4.98 16.13 -13.67
C PRO A 238 -4.35 16.28 -12.27
N ALA A 239 -5.09 16.54 -11.20
CA ALA A 239 -4.54 16.42 -9.83
C ALA A 239 -4.12 14.97 -9.48
N GLN A 240 -4.61 13.96 -10.22
CA GLN A 240 -4.06 12.59 -10.24
C GLN A 240 -2.73 12.47 -11.01
N VAL A 241 -2.32 13.47 -11.81
CA VAL A 241 -1.15 13.43 -12.72
C VAL A 241 0.16 13.88 -12.05
N PHE A 242 0.13 14.44 -10.83
CA PHE A 242 1.38 14.54 -10.02
C PHE A 242 1.98 13.14 -9.75
N HIS A 243 1.16 12.09 -9.88
CA HIS A 243 1.58 10.69 -9.91
C HIS A 243 2.31 10.30 -11.21
N GLU A 244 1.97 10.85 -12.38
CA GLU A 244 2.69 10.55 -13.65
C GLU A 244 4.10 11.14 -13.68
N MET A 245 4.33 12.28 -13.04
CA MET A 245 5.66 12.88 -12.89
C MET A 245 6.55 12.06 -11.92
N LEU A 246 5.98 11.53 -10.84
CA LEU A 246 6.64 10.59 -9.93
C LEU A 246 6.84 9.18 -10.56
N GLN A 247 5.90 8.74 -11.41
CA GLN A 247 5.95 7.50 -12.19
C GLN A 247 7.03 7.55 -13.27
N GLY A 248 7.27 8.71 -13.88
CA GLY A 248 8.41 8.99 -14.74
C GLY A 248 9.75 8.89 -14.00
N MET A 249 9.83 9.39 -12.77
CA MET A 249 11.03 9.32 -11.92
C MET A 249 11.33 7.90 -11.40
N MET A 250 10.34 7.13 -10.99
CA MET A 250 10.57 5.78 -10.44
C MET A 250 10.91 4.74 -11.51
N ASN A 251 10.39 4.91 -12.73
CA ASN A 251 10.79 4.12 -13.91
C ASN A 251 12.25 4.29 -14.28
N GLN A 252 12.82 5.44 -13.95
CA GLN A 252 14.21 5.77 -14.18
C GLN A 252 15.15 5.14 -13.12
N ILE A 253 14.68 4.87 -11.90
CA ILE A 253 15.53 4.37 -10.81
C ILE A 253 15.74 2.84 -10.84
N LEU A 254 14.83 2.08 -11.45
CA LEU A 254 14.86 0.60 -11.45
C LEU A 254 14.78 -0.04 -12.86
N GLY A 255 14.63 0.75 -13.93
CA GLY A 255 14.32 0.28 -15.28
C GLY A 255 15.49 -0.25 -16.12
N TRP A 256 16.46 -0.97 -15.53
CA TRP A 256 17.56 -1.57 -16.30
C TRP A 256 17.20 -2.91 -16.96
N ALA A 257 16.08 -3.55 -16.58
CA ALA A 257 15.56 -4.71 -17.31
C ALA A 257 14.58 -4.22 -18.41
N PRO A 258 14.85 -4.48 -19.71
CA PRO A 258 13.97 -4.06 -20.79
C PRO A 258 12.58 -4.66 -20.64
N ARG A 259 11.57 -3.79 -20.48
CA ARG A 259 10.14 -4.13 -20.34
C ARG A 259 9.53 -4.90 -21.51
N ALA A 260 10.22 -4.96 -22.64
CA ALA A 260 9.73 -5.61 -23.84
C ALA A 260 9.96 -7.13 -23.75
N GLY A 261 9.12 -7.83 -22.95
CA GLY A 261 8.92 -9.27 -23.10
C GLY A 261 9.09 -10.16 -21.86
N THR A 262 9.48 -9.64 -20.69
CA THR A 262 9.55 -10.47 -19.47
C THR A 262 8.16 -10.68 -18.90
N GLY A 263 7.59 -11.88 -19.10
CA GLY A 263 6.23 -12.22 -18.69
C GLY A 263 5.96 -12.00 -17.19
N ARG A 264 4.66 -11.85 -16.85
CA ARG A 264 4.11 -11.68 -15.48
C ARG A 264 4.80 -12.57 -14.44
N TRP A 265 5.19 -13.78 -14.85
CA TRP A 265 5.91 -14.74 -14.01
C TRP A 265 7.27 -14.24 -13.47
N TYR A 266 8.09 -13.55 -14.26
CA TYR A 266 9.40 -13.07 -13.79
C TYR A 266 9.25 -11.99 -12.72
N HIS A 267 8.29 -11.08 -12.90
CA HIS A 267 7.99 -10.05 -11.91
C HIS A 267 7.41 -10.66 -10.63
N THR A 268 6.49 -11.62 -10.75
CA THR A 268 5.86 -12.21 -9.57
C THR A 268 6.77 -13.20 -8.83
N TYR A 269 7.44 -14.12 -9.51
CA TYR A 269 8.18 -15.20 -8.87
C TYR A 269 9.69 -15.06 -9.04
N GLY A 270 10.15 -14.64 -10.22
CA GLY A 270 11.57 -14.53 -10.53
C GLY A 270 12.34 -13.63 -9.56
N GLN A 271 11.75 -12.49 -9.19
CA GLN A 271 12.36 -11.56 -8.23
C GLN A 271 12.47 -12.17 -6.81
N VAL A 272 11.44 -12.87 -6.33
CA VAL A 272 11.46 -13.52 -5.01
C VAL A 272 12.47 -14.66 -4.99
N ILE A 273 12.46 -15.49 -6.04
CA ILE A 273 13.41 -16.60 -6.17
C ILE A 273 14.85 -16.08 -6.19
N LEU A 274 15.11 -14.99 -6.92
CA LEU A 274 16.43 -14.36 -6.95
C LEU A 274 16.81 -13.79 -5.57
N ALA A 275 15.90 -13.07 -4.92
CA ALA A 275 16.12 -12.54 -3.57
C ALA A 275 16.44 -13.65 -2.57
N MET A 276 15.67 -14.75 -2.60
CA MET A 276 15.87 -15.92 -1.76
C MET A 276 17.19 -16.63 -2.06
N ALA A 277 17.55 -16.79 -3.33
CA ALA A 277 18.82 -17.40 -3.73
C ALA A 277 20.02 -16.60 -3.25
N ILE A 278 19.99 -15.26 -3.40
CA ILE A 278 21.05 -14.37 -2.90
C ILE A 278 21.11 -14.42 -1.36
N SER A 279 19.96 -14.43 -0.68
CA SER A 279 19.92 -14.52 0.78
C SER A 279 20.48 -15.85 1.30
N ILE A 280 20.08 -16.98 0.70
CA ILE A 280 20.61 -18.31 1.04
C ILE A 280 22.11 -18.36 0.79
N TRP A 281 22.58 -17.80 -0.34
CA TRP A 281 24.01 -17.70 -0.64
C TRP A 281 24.76 -16.89 0.42
N ALA A 282 24.27 -15.72 0.81
CA ALA A 282 24.93 -14.88 1.81
C ALA A 282 24.99 -15.57 3.19
N ILE A 283 23.91 -16.24 3.61
CA ILE A 283 23.87 -17.03 4.84
C ILE A 283 24.90 -18.17 4.77
N ALA A 284 24.90 -18.94 3.68
CA ALA A 284 25.82 -20.06 3.51
C ALA A 284 27.29 -19.62 3.50
N MET A 285 27.61 -18.50 2.83
CA MET A 285 28.98 -17.97 2.84
C MET A 285 29.40 -17.52 4.24
N THR A 286 28.52 -16.83 4.98
CA THR A 286 28.80 -16.37 6.35
C THR A 286 29.08 -17.54 7.30
N GLU A 287 28.24 -18.58 7.28
CA GLU A 287 28.42 -19.74 8.15
C GLU A 287 29.64 -20.60 7.74
N LEU A 288 29.91 -20.72 6.43
CA LEU A 288 31.12 -21.40 5.94
C LEU A 288 32.39 -20.65 6.31
N GLU A 289 32.36 -19.32 6.30
CA GLU A 289 33.48 -18.48 6.70
C GLU A 289 33.83 -18.69 8.17
N LEU A 290 32.84 -18.72 9.05
CA LEU A 290 33.05 -19.03 10.46
C LEU A 290 33.54 -20.46 10.69
N LYS A 291 33.02 -21.44 9.95
CA LYS A 291 33.42 -22.85 10.10
C LYS A 291 34.83 -23.13 9.60
N ARG A 292 35.32 -22.39 8.59
CA ARG A 292 36.62 -22.65 7.94
C ARG A 292 37.77 -21.83 8.52
N ASN A 293 37.48 -20.80 9.30
CA ASN A 293 38.49 -20.07 10.07
C ASN A 293 38.70 -20.72 11.44
N VAL A 294 39.93 -20.64 11.96
CA VAL A 294 40.27 -21.19 13.28
C VAL A 294 39.90 -20.14 14.33
N LEU A 295 38.88 -20.43 15.12
CA LEU A 295 38.35 -19.51 16.14
C LEU A 295 39.02 -19.78 17.48
N GLU A 296 39.22 -18.71 18.27
CA GLU A 296 39.68 -18.82 19.64
C GLU A 296 38.52 -19.28 20.54
N GLY A 297 38.35 -20.60 20.68
CA GLY A 297 37.33 -21.20 21.55
C GLY A 297 35.98 -21.50 20.88
N ASP A 298 35.06 -22.02 21.69
CA ASP A 298 33.73 -22.51 21.28
C ASP A 298 32.68 -21.38 21.24
N ILE A 299 33.05 -20.22 20.69
CA ILE A 299 32.27 -18.97 20.74
C ILE A 299 30.88 -19.13 20.08
N ASN A 300 30.72 -20.08 19.16
CA ASN A 300 29.41 -20.40 18.57
C ASN A 300 28.38 -20.95 19.59
N LYS A 301 28.79 -21.29 20.82
CA LYS A 301 27.90 -21.74 21.90
C LYS A 301 27.56 -20.65 22.90
N GLU A 302 28.24 -19.51 22.86
CA GLU A 302 28.07 -18.45 23.85
C GLU A 302 27.00 -17.43 23.42
N TRP A 303 26.02 -17.24 24.31
CA TRP A 303 24.92 -16.29 24.15
C TRP A 303 25.14 -15.07 25.04
N GLY A 304 25.42 -13.92 24.43
CA GLY A 304 25.55 -12.63 25.10
C GLY A 304 24.22 -11.89 25.20
N PHE A 305 24.11 -10.95 26.16
CA PHE A 305 22.93 -10.09 26.30
C PHE A 305 22.67 -9.27 25.03
N GLY A 306 23.72 -8.83 24.34
CA GLY A 306 23.62 -8.07 23.09
C GLY A 306 22.91 -8.83 21.95
N GLN A 307 22.87 -10.16 22.02
CA GLN A 307 22.24 -11.01 21.01
C GLN A 307 20.72 -11.12 21.16
N PHE A 308 20.17 -10.85 22.35
CA PHE A 308 18.72 -10.96 22.60
C PHE A 308 17.92 -9.80 22.02
N LEU A 309 18.48 -8.59 22.02
CA LEU A 309 17.77 -7.39 21.53
C LEU A 309 17.41 -7.49 20.04
N PRO A 310 18.33 -7.87 19.13
CA PRO A 310 18.00 -8.14 17.73
C PRO A 310 16.94 -9.22 17.55
N LEU A 311 16.96 -10.27 18.39
CA LEU A 311 15.95 -11.33 18.36
C LEU A 311 14.57 -10.83 18.78
N ILE A 312 14.47 -10.00 19.80
CA ILE A 312 13.20 -9.38 20.22
C ILE A 312 12.63 -8.52 19.08
N LEU A 313 13.48 -7.80 18.35
CA LEU A 313 13.05 -7.01 17.20
C LEU A 313 12.48 -7.87 16.06
N THR A 314 12.76 -9.19 16.02
CA THR A 314 12.13 -10.13 15.05
C THR A 314 10.66 -10.44 15.37
N ILE A 315 10.19 -10.18 16.60
CA ILE A 315 8.79 -10.44 16.99
C ILE A 315 7.84 -9.57 16.17
N SER A 316 8.19 -8.30 15.91
CA SER A 316 7.37 -7.39 15.11
C SER A 316 7.03 -7.92 13.71
N PRO A 317 8.00 -8.33 12.86
CA PRO A 317 7.67 -8.92 11.56
C PRO A 317 6.94 -10.27 11.67
N VAL A 318 7.18 -11.08 12.70
CA VAL A 318 6.43 -12.32 12.91
C VAL A 318 4.95 -12.03 13.18
N LEU A 319 4.65 -11.08 14.09
CA LEU A 319 3.28 -10.69 14.41
C LEU A 319 2.59 -10.06 13.20
N ALA A 320 3.26 -9.19 12.45
CA ALA A 320 2.71 -8.64 11.21
C ALA A 320 2.38 -9.73 10.18
N LEU A 321 3.23 -10.77 10.06
CA LEU A 321 2.98 -11.88 9.15
C LEU A 321 1.83 -12.76 9.64
N TYR A 322 1.75 -12.98 10.96
CA TYR A 322 0.66 -13.72 11.58
C TYR A 322 -0.67 -12.99 11.40
N GLU A 323 -0.72 -11.67 11.62
CA GLU A 323 -1.90 -10.85 11.34
C GLU A 323 -2.28 -10.90 9.87
N ALA A 324 -1.32 -10.80 8.95
CA ALA A 324 -1.58 -10.95 7.52
C ALA A 324 -2.17 -12.33 7.18
N ALA A 325 -1.67 -13.39 7.81
CA ALA A 325 -2.18 -14.75 7.64
C ALA A 325 -3.59 -14.91 8.25
N LEU A 326 -3.84 -14.34 9.43
CA LEU A 326 -5.15 -14.32 10.07
C LEU A 326 -6.15 -13.51 9.25
N LYS A 327 -5.80 -12.30 8.80
CA LYS A 327 -6.61 -11.50 7.86
C LYS A 327 -6.95 -12.35 6.64
N LYS A 328 -5.97 -13.04 6.04
CA LYS A 328 -6.21 -13.91 4.88
C LYS A 328 -7.16 -15.07 5.18
N ARG A 329 -7.10 -15.69 6.38
CA ARG A 329 -8.02 -16.77 6.78
C ARG A 329 -9.40 -16.25 7.17
N ALA A 330 -9.48 -15.14 7.90
CA ALA A 330 -10.72 -14.54 8.39
C ALA A 330 -11.56 -13.94 7.27
N ARG A 331 -10.94 -13.54 6.15
CA ARG A 331 -11.64 -12.99 4.98
C ARG A 331 -12.67 -13.94 4.34
N GLY A 332 -12.68 -15.22 4.69
CA GLY A 332 -13.66 -16.19 4.19
C GLY A 332 -13.70 -16.27 2.66
N GLU A 333 -14.64 -17.04 2.12
CA GLU A 333 -14.91 -17.05 0.67
C GLU A 333 -15.73 -15.82 0.23
N LEU A 334 -16.38 -15.14 1.20
CA LEU A 334 -17.26 -13.99 0.98
C LEU A 334 -16.54 -12.75 0.40
N GLU A 335 -15.29 -12.46 0.78
CA GLU A 335 -14.57 -11.30 0.22
C GLU A 335 -14.16 -11.47 -1.26
N SER A 336 -14.36 -12.65 -1.86
CA SER A 336 -14.08 -12.84 -3.29
C SER A 336 -15.08 -12.11 -4.20
N SER A 337 -16.28 -11.81 -3.69
CA SER A 337 -17.31 -11.03 -4.40
C SER A 337 -17.04 -9.53 -4.27
N LYS A 338 -15.97 -9.04 -4.91
CA LYS A 338 -15.88 -7.59 -5.18
C LYS A 338 -16.96 -7.24 -6.19
N ARG A 339 -17.91 -6.37 -5.79
CA ARG A 339 -18.92 -5.83 -6.71
C ARG A 339 -18.49 -4.44 -7.12
N ASN A 340 -18.51 -4.15 -8.41
CA ASN A 340 -18.33 -2.79 -8.87
C ASN A 340 -19.63 -2.05 -8.59
N LEU A 341 -19.56 -1.08 -7.69
CA LEU A 341 -20.67 -0.20 -7.37
C LEU A 341 -20.39 1.19 -7.94
N ARG A 342 -21.45 1.83 -8.42
CA ARG A 342 -21.44 3.24 -8.80
C ARG A 342 -21.97 4.05 -7.63
N PHE A 343 -21.15 4.95 -7.13
CA PHE A 343 -21.53 5.94 -6.13
C PHE A 343 -21.84 7.26 -6.81
N CYS A 344 -22.85 7.97 -6.34
CA CYS A 344 -23.14 9.32 -6.79
C CYS A 344 -23.39 10.22 -5.59
N ILE A 345 -22.56 11.26 -5.46
CA ILE A 345 -22.79 12.32 -4.48
C ILE A 345 -23.67 13.36 -5.18
N VAL A 346 -24.97 13.31 -4.88
CA VAL A 346 -25.97 14.14 -5.56
C VAL A 346 -25.80 15.59 -5.14
N GLY A 347 -25.74 15.82 -3.83
CA GLY A 347 -25.63 17.16 -3.26
C GLY A 347 -25.50 17.16 -1.75
N ALA A 348 -25.61 18.33 -1.15
CA ALA A 348 -25.77 18.51 0.29
C ALA A 348 -26.74 19.65 0.56
N HIS A 349 -27.28 19.71 1.78
CA HIS A 349 -28.25 20.71 2.19
C HIS A 349 -27.84 21.38 3.50
N GLY A 350 -28.15 22.67 3.61
CA GLY A 350 -28.03 23.43 4.85
C GLY A 350 -26.60 23.60 5.38
N LEU A 351 -25.58 23.42 4.53
CA LEU A 351 -24.18 23.53 4.92
C LEU A 351 -23.89 24.94 5.47
N LYS A 352 -23.17 24.99 6.59
CA LYS A 352 -22.65 26.25 7.16
C LYS A 352 -21.15 26.13 7.33
N ARG A 353 -20.45 27.26 7.15
CA ARG A 353 -19.01 27.32 7.40
C ARG A 353 -18.72 26.99 8.87
N PRO A 354 -17.67 26.21 9.18
CA PRO A 354 -17.26 25.96 10.56
C PRO A 354 -16.80 27.24 11.26
N ARG A 355 -16.21 28.16 10.49
CA ARG A 355 -15.72 29.45 10.93
C ARG A 355 -15.85 30.48 9.82
N THR A 356 -16.23 31.70 10.15
CA THR A 356 -16.28 32.84 9.24
C THR A 356 -15.43 34.01 9.75
N GLU A 357 -15.16 34.93 8.84
CA GLU A 357 -14.42 36.16 9.10
C GLU A 357 -15.14 37.06 10.09
N ILE A 358 -16.46 36.96 10.15
CA ILE A 358 -17.33 37.82 10.96
C ILE A 358 -17.79 37.14 12.26
N ASP A 359 -17.31 35.94 12.59
CA ASP A 359 -17.67 35.23 13.83
C ASP A 359 -17.30 35.99 15.11
N HIS A 360 -16.39 36.97 15.01
CA HIS A 360 -15.97 37.81 16.12
C HIS A 360 -16.87 39.04 16.32
N LEU A 361 -17.79 39.30 15.40
CA LEU A 361 -18.72 40.43 15.44
C LEU A 361 -20.06 39.95 16.00
N THR A 362 -20.69 40.78 16.85
CA THR A 362 -22.07 40.53 17.30
C THR A 362 -23.07 40.86 16.19
N GLU A 363 -24.29 40.31 16.26
CA GLU A 363 -25.33 40.60 15.25
C GLU A 363 -25.66 42.10 15.19
N ASP A 364 -25.60 42.82 16.32
CA ASP A 364 -25.79 44.28 16.35
C ASP A 364 -24.67 45.01 15.58
N GLN A 365 -23.42 44.58 15.74
CA GLN A 365 -22.29 45.15 14.98
C GLN A 365 -22.42 44.86 13.49
N ILE A 366 -22.93 43.69 13.13
CA ILE A 366 -23.20 43.34 11.73
C ILE A 366 -24.32 44.23 11.18
N ALA A 367 -25.37 44.50 11.96
CA ALA A 367 -26.44 45.42 11.57
C ALA A 367 -25.93 46.85 11.39
N ASP A 368 -25.09 47.35 12.30
CA ASP A 368 -24.46 48.67 12.20
C ASP A 368 -23.57 48.78 10.94
N LEU A 369 -22.85 47.72 10.58
CA LEU A 369 -22.05 47.67 9.34
C LEU A 369 -22.90 47.67 8.07
N ILE A 370 -24.11 47.11 8.13
CA ILE A 370 -25.09 47.17 7.03
C ILE A 370 -25.70 48.57 6.94
N GLU A 371 -26.14 49.15 8.06
CA GLU A 371 -26.78 50.47 8.10
C GLU A 371 -25.82 51.59 7.68
N SER A 372 -24.56 51.49 8.08
CA SER A 372 -23.50 52.41 7.66
C SER A 372 -23.06 52.25 6.19
N GLY A 373 -23.56 51.23 5.49
CA GLY A 373 -23.21 50.94 4.10
C GLY A 373 -21.80 50.38 3.90
N GLN A 374 -21.10 49.98 4.96
CA GLN A 374 -19.77 49.38 4.88
C GLN A 374 -19.80 47.95 4.36
N MET A 375 -20.87 47.21 4.64
CA MET A 375 -21.12 45.88 4.07
C MET A 375 -22.53 45.79 3.53
N THR A 376 -22.71 45.07 2.43
CA THR A 376 -24.05 44.73 1.93
C THR A 376 -24.51 43.40 2.54
N GLU A 377 -25.82 43.19 2.67
CA GLU A 377 -26.39 41.92 3.13
C GLU A 377 -25.94 40.74 2.26
N ASN A 378 -25.77 40.96 0.95
CA ASN A 378 -25.23 39.98 0.02
C ASN A 378 -23.77 39.60 0.33
N THR A 379 -22.95 40.58 0.73
CA THR A 379 -21.56 40.32 1.15
C THR A 379 -21.53 39.45 2.40
N ILE A 380 -22.40 39.72 3.38
CA ILE A 380 -22.48 38.91 4.61
C ILE A 380 -22.97 37.49 4.28
N LYS A 381 -23.96 37.35 3.39
CA LYS A 381 -24.44 36.05 2.92
C LYS A 381 -23.34 35.27 2.21
N SER A 382 -22.57 35.91 1.33
CA SER A 382 -21.40 35.35 0.63
C SER A 382 -20.27 34.94 1.58
N ILE A 383 -20.02 35.75 2.61
CA ILE A 383 -19.07 35.45 3.69
C ILE A 383 -19.53 34.21 4.48
N ARG A 384 -20.82 34.12 4.84
CA ARG A 384 -21.37 32.99 5.60
C ARG A 384 -21.51 31.72 4.76
N ALA A 385 -21.69 31.85 3.45
CA ALA A 385 -21.86 30.72 2.54
C ALA A 385 -20.53 29.98 2.33
N PRO A 386 -20.47 28.65 2.54
CA PRO A 386 -19.27 27.88 2.30
C PRO A 386 -18.96 27.79 0.81
N SER A 387 -17.73 27.39 0.49
CA SER A 387 -17.39 26.88 -0.85
C SER A 387 -17.15 25.37 -0.75
N PRO A 388 -18.23 24.57 -0.70
CA PRO A 388 -18.15 23.18 -0.28
C PRO A 388 -17.65 22.26 -1.40
N PHE A 389 -16.84 21.28 -1.00
CA PHE A 389 -16.54 20.09 -1.81
C PHE A 389 -16.54 18.84 -0.92
N ALA A 390 -16.87 17.69 -1.51
CA ALA A 390 -16.92 16.41 -0.83
C ALA A 390 -15.73 15.53 -1.21
N VAL A 391 -15.20 14.81 -0.22
CA VAL A 391 -14.17 13.78 -0.38
C VAL A 391 -14.77 12.45 0.05
N LEU A 392 -14.86 11.50 -0.87
CA LEU A 392 -15.33 10.15 -0.62
C LEU A 392 -14.14 9.21 -0.47
N THR A 393 -14.10 8.46 0.62
CA THR A 393 -13.07 7.44 0.86
C THR A 393 -13.70 6.07 1.02
N VAL A 394 -13.28 5.09 0.24
CA VAL A 394 -13.68 3.68 0.38
C VAL A 394 -12.57 2.91 1.09
N ASP A 395 -12.90 2.28 2.23
CA ASP A 395 -11.98 1.51 3.08
C ASP A 395 -10.76 2.30 3.59
N GLY A 396 -10.88 3.63 3.63
CA GLY A 396 -9.77 4.54 3.90
C GLY A 396 -8.65 4.49 2.85
N LYS A 397 -8.92 3.84 1.71
CA LYS A 397 -7.98 3.51 0.65
C LYS A 397 -8.23 4.34 -0.61
N ASP A 398 -9.32 4.07 -1.30
CA ASP A 398 -9.64 4.76 -2.55
C ASP A 398 -10.25 6.13 -2.21
N LEU A 399 -9.71 7.19 -2.80
CA LEU A 399 -10.12 8.57 -2.52
C LEU A 399 -10.63 9.24 -3.79
N TYR A 400 -11.83 9.79 -3.69
CA TYR A 400 -12.54 10.52 -4.73
C TYR A 400 -12.90 11.91 -4.20
N THR A 401 -12.95 12.92 -5.08
CA THR A 401 -13.19 14.31 -4.67
C THR A 401 -14.07 14.99 -5.69
N THR A 402 -15.11 15.70 -5.22
CA THR A 402 -16.03 16.47 -6.07
C THR A 402 -15.44 17.83 -6.46
N TYR A 403 -16.10 18.56 -7.34
CA TYR A 403 -15.86 19.98 -7.57
C TYR A 403 -16.23 20.77 -6.33
N ASP A 404 -15.53 21.87 -6.10
CA ASP A 404 -15.99 22.92 -5.22
C ASP A 404 -17.09 23.72 -5.92
N LEU A 405 -18.11 24.11 -5.16
CA LEU A 405 -19.11 25.06 -5.62
C LEU A 405 -18.94 26.34 -4.80
N ILE A 406 -18.97 27.49 -5.46
CA ILE A 406 -18.72 28.77 -4.81
C ILE A 406 -19.97 29.21 -4.06
N GLU A 407 -19.79 29.62 -2.81
CA GLU A 407 -20.78 30.37 -2.03
C GLU A 407 -22.19 29.77 -1.96
N THR A 408 -22.28 28.44 -1.80
CA THR A 408 -23.56 27.74 -1.71
C THR A 408 -23.68 26.93 -0.42
N THR A 409 -24.83 27.05 0.23
CA THR A 409 -25.21 26.21 1.39
C THR A 409 -25.84 24.89 0.97
N SER A 410 -26.24 24.76 -0.29
CA SER A 410 -26.87 23.55 -0.82
C SER A 410 -26.24 23.17 -2.17
N PRO A 411 -25.00 22.65 -2.17
CA PRO A 411 -24.31 22.26 -3.39
C PRO A 411 -25.01 21.09 -4.08
N GLU A 412 -25.11 21.14 -5.41
CA GLU A 412 -25.51 20.00 -6.25
C GLU A 412 -24.32 19.54 -7.09
N TRP A 413 -23.60 18.50 -6.65
CA TRP A 413 -22.43 18.00 -7.36
C TRP A 413 -22.79 17.04 -8.49
N ARG A 414 -23.75 16.12 -8.24
CA ARG A 414 -24.16 15.05 -9.17
C ARG A 414 -22.98 14.29 -9.79
N GLU A 415 -21.93 14.05 -8.99
CA GLU A 415 -20.71 13.39 -9.44
C GLU A 415 -20.74 11.90 -9.13
N THR A 416 -20.38 11.09 -10.13
CA THR A 416 -20.39 9.62 -10.06
C THR A 416 -18.98 9.05 -9.99
N PHE A 417 -18.81 7.99 -9.19
CA PHE A 417 -17.55 7.30 -8.98
C PHE A 417 -17.79 5.79 -9.02
N ASP A 418 -17.09 5.08 -9.91
CA ASP A 418 -17.17 3.62 -10.02
C ASP A 418 -16.01 2.98 -9.28
N THR A 419 -16.30 2.07 -8.36
CA THR A 419 -15.24 1.37 -7.60
C THR A 419 -15.69 0.01 -7.09
N GLY A 420 -14.73 -0.90 -6.98
CA GLY A 420 -14.95 -2.26 -6.49
C GLY A 420 -15.04 -2.27 -4.96
N VAL A 421 -16.14 -2.75 -4.43
CA VAL A 421 -16.47 -2.71 -3.00
C VAL A 421 -16.80 -4.13 -2.52
N SER A 422 -16.30 -4.48 -1.33
CA SER A 422 -16.59 -5.76 -0.66
C SER A 422 -17.67 -5.58 0.40
N ASP A 423 -18.31 -6.67 0.83
CA ASP A 423 -19.39 -6.64 1.83
C ASP A 423 -19.02 -5.95 3.15
N THR A 424 -17.72 -5.98 3.49
CA THR A 424 -17.11 -5.34 4.67
C THR A 424 -16.68 -3.89 4.44
N SER A 425 -16.83 -3.38 3.22
CA SER A 425 -16.30 -2.07 2.88
C SER A 425 -17.07 -0.95 3.56
N THR A 426 -16.34 0.08 3.96
CA THR A 426 -16.87 1.30 4.58
C THR A 426 -16.64 2.48 3.65
N ILE A 427 -17.70 3.24 3.37
CA ILE A 427 -17.62 4.46 2.57
C ILE A 427 -17.73 5.62 3.55
N VAL A 428 -16.78 6.55 3.53
CA VAL A 428 -16.84 7.77 4.34
C VAL A 428 -16.85 8.96 3.42
N VAL A 429 -17.90 9.77 3.49
CA VAL A 429 -18.02 11.03 2.75
C VAL A 429 -17.74 12.18 3.72
N ARG A 430 -16.75 13.01 3.40
CA ARG A 430 -16.34 14.17 4.20
C ARG A 430 -16.58 15.43 3.40
N VAL A 431 -17.27 16.42 3.95
CA VAL A 431 -17.53 17.71 3.29
C VAL A 431 -16.63 18.78 3.89
N PHE A 432 -15.90 19.48 3.04
CA PHE A 432 -14.95 20.53 3.42
C PHE A 432 -15.35 21.87 2.81
N ASP A 433 -14.94 22.96 3.48
CA ASP A 433 -15.02 24.33 2.96
C ASP A 433 -13.66 24.79 2.44
N LEU A 434 -13.58 25.10 1.15
CA LEU A 434 -12.37 25.58 0.50
C LEU A 434 -11.91 26.95 1.06
N LYS A 435 -12.84 27.86 1.37
CA LYS A 435 -12.52 29.19 1.92
C LYS A 435 -11.79 29.09 3.26
N CYS A 436 -12.23 28.21 4.15
CA CYS A 436 -11.53 27.91 5.40
C CYS A 436 -10.15 27.29 5.16
N MET A 437 -10.03 26.38 4.19
CA MET A 437 -8.77 25.70 3.87
C MET A 437 -7.68 26.67 3.38
N ASP A 438 -8.05 27.61 2.51
CA ASP A 438 -7.16 28.65 1.98
C ASP A 438 -6.64 29.56 3.09
N ARG A 439 -7.46 29.83 4.11
CA ARG A 439 -7.10 30.63 5.28
C ARG A 439 -6.38 29.85 6.38
N GLY A 440 -6.19 28.53 6.20
CA GLY A 440 -5.57 27.67 7.20
C GLY A 440 -6.45 27.43 8.44
N TRP A 441 -7.77 27.61 8.32
CA TRP A 441 -8.73 27.31 9.38
C TRP A 441 -9.21 25.85 9.30
N PRO A 442 -9.83 25.32 10.37
CA PRO A 442 -10.56 24.05 10.30
C PRO A 442 -11.61 24.08 9.19
N SER A 443 -11.41 23.27 8.16
CA SER A 443 -12.24 23.26 6.95
C SER A 443 -13.32 22.18 6.94
N LEU A 444 -13.27 21.20 7.85
CA LEU A 444 -14.24 20.12 7.88
C LEU A 444 -15.61 20.63 8.34
N ILE A 445 -16.60 20.60 7.45
CA ILE A 445 -18.00 20.92 7.77
C ILE A 445 -18.62 19.76 8.54
N GLY A 446 -18.41 18.54 8.06
CA GLY A 446 -18.86 17.30 8.70
C GLY A 446 -18.55 16.08 7.84
N TYR A 447 -18.85 14.90 8.36
CA TYR A 447 -18.69 13.64 7.64
C TYR A 447 -19.85 12.68 7.90
N THR A 448 -20.01 11.71 7.03
CA THR A 448 -20.93 10.59 7.24
C THR A 448 -20.28 9.28 6.82
N THR A 449 -20.65 8.19 7.49
CA THR A 449 -20.15 6.84 7.22
C THR A 449 -21.31 5.99 6.72
N ILE A 450 -21.10 5.34 5.59
CA ILE A 450 -22.09 4.60 4.84
C ILE A 450 -21.59 3.17 4.67
N LEU A 451 -22.47 2.21 4.99
CA LEU A 451 -22.25 0.80 4.70
C LEU A 451 -23.02 0.46 3.42
N PRO A 452 -22.36 0.29 2.26
CA PRO A 452 -23.03 0.15 0.97
C PRO A 452 -24.10 -0.96 0.95
N PHE A 453 -23.84 -2.08 1.65
CA PHE A 453 -24.74 -3.23 1.72
C PHE A 453 -25.87 -3.10 2.73
N SER A 454 -25.88 -2.05 3.56
CA SER A 454 -27.08 -1.69 4.32
C SER A 454 -28.11 -0.94 3.46
N MET A 455 -27.69 -0.42 2.29
CA MET A 455 -28.56 0.30 1.36
C MET A 455 -28.96 -0.53 0.15
N LEU A 456 -28.07 -1.40 -0.33
CA LEU A 456 -28.40 -2.37 -1.35
C LEU A 456 -28.72 -3.70 -0.66
N PRO A 457 -30.00 -4.11 -0.56
CA PRO A 457 -30.29 -5.45 -0.07
C PRO A 457 -29.52 -6.47 -0.91
N PRO A 458 -29.06 -7.59 -0.32
CA PRO A 458 -28.42 -8.64 -1.09
C PRO A 458 -29.36 -9.00 -2.24
N GLY A 459 -28.87 -8.87 -3.47
CA GLY A 459 -29.62 -9.27 -4.65
C GLY A 459 -30.15 -10.69 -4.43
N PRO A 460 -31.35 -11.03 -4.96
CA PRO A 460 -31.93 -12.35 -4.76
C PRO A 460 -30.85 -13.38 -5.05
N ALA A 461 -30.59 -14.26 -4.08
CA ALA A 461 -29.59 -15.31 -4.22
C ALA A 461 -29.81 -15.94 -5.60
N PRO A 462 -28.77 -16.07 -6.45
CA PRO A 462 -28.93 -16.63 -7.78
C PRO A 462 -29.73 -17.90 -7.59
N VAL A 463 -30.93 -17.96 -8.18
CA VAL A 463 -31.80 -19.12 -8.03
C VAL A 463 -30.92 -20.27 -8.47
N VAL A 464 -30.49 -21.08 -7.50
CA VAL A 464 -29.75 -22.30 -7.77
C VAL A 464 -30.82 -23.12 -8.45
N LEU A 465 -30.85 -23.04 -9.78
CA LEU A 465 -31.70 -23.87 -10.61
C LEU A 465 -31.37 -25.27 -10.11
N ALA A 466 -32.33 -25.87 -9.41
CA ALA A 466 -32.18 -27.21 -8.90
C ALA A 466 -31.60 -28.02 -10.08
N PRO A 467 -30.48 -28.73 -9.88
CA PRO A 467 -29.87 -29.49 -10.95
C PRO A 467 -31.00 -30.26 -11.64
N PRO A 468 -31.14 -30.15 -12.97
CA PRO A 468 -32.31 -30.64 -13.68
C PRO A 468 -32.56 -32.05 -13.18
N THR A 469 -33.74 -32.28 -12.60
CA THR A 469 -34.15 -33.57 -12.10
C THR A 469 -34.14 -34.50 -13.31
N ILE A 470 -33.03 -35.18 -13.56
CA ILE A 470 -32.96 -36.20 -14.60
C ILE A 470 -34.02 -37.21 -14.17
N PRO A 471 -35.08 -37.44 -14.96
CA PRO A 471 -36.07 -38.44 -14.61
C PRO A 471 -35.33 -39.75 -14.41
N ARG A 472 -35.35 -40.25 -13.17
CA ARG A 472 -34.77 -41.53 -12.79
C ARG A 472 -35.47 -42.56 -13.66
N ALA A 473 -34.79 -43.02 -14.71
CA ALA A 473 -35.28 -44.09 -15.54
C ALA A 473 -35.65 -45.25 -14.61
N GLN A 474 -36.92 -45.67 -14.65
CA GLN A 474 -37.37 -46.88 -13.99
C GLN A 474 -36.61 -48.04 -14.61
N ILE A 475 -35.50 -48.42 -13.97
CA ILE A 475 -34.87 -49.71 -14.21
C ILE A 475 -35.76 -50.71 -13.48
N THR A 476 -36.69 -51.32 -14.22
CA THR A 476 -37.31 -52.58 -13.83
C THR A 476 -36.20 -53.60 -13.60
N ALA A 477 -36.03 -54.00 -12.34
CA ALA A 477 -35.17 -55.11 -11.97
C ALA A 477 -35.78 -56.42 -12.52
N PRO A 478 -34.99 -57.31 -13.12
CA PRO A 478 -35.43 -58.67 -13.39
C PRO A 478 -35.47 -59.46 -12.07
N GLU A 479 -36.58 -60.16 -11.85
CA GLU A 479 -36.66 -61.31 -10.94
C GLU A 479 -35.53 -62.28 -11.27
N GLY A 480 -34.76 -62.63 -10.24
CA GLY A 480 -33.70 -63.61 -10.30
C GLY A 480 -33.54 -64.22 -8.92
N ASP A 481 -34.10 -65.41 -8.78
CA ASP A 481 -34.00 -66.27 -7.61
C ASP A 481 -32.56 -66.64 -7.26
N ASP A 482 -32.40 -66.89 -5.96
CA ASP A 482 -31.67 -67.99 -5.36
C ASP A 482 -30.28 -67.77 -4.71
N ALA A 483 -30.22 -68.40 -3.52
CA ALA A 483 -29.08 -68.91 -2.77
C ALA A 483 -28.12 -67.94 -2.05
N GLY A 484 -28.33 -67.85 -0.73
CA GLY A 484 -27.35 -68.18 0.31
C GLY A 484 -26.13 -67.27 0.48
N GLU A 485 -25.96 -66.67 1.65
CA GLU A 485 -24.96 -67.11 2.64
C GLU A 485 -24.98 -66.17 3.86
N GLU A 486 -24.94 -66.82 5.02
CA GLU A 486 -25.14 -66.32 6.37
C GLU A 486 -23.80 -65.83 6.94
N VAL A 487 -23.66 -64.53 7.27
CA VAL A 487 -22.59 -64.06 8.16
C VAL A 487 -23.12 -62.94 9.06
N ALA A 488 -23.10 -63.22 10.36
CA ALA A 488 -23.48 -62.36 11.47
C ALA A 488 -22.61 -61.09 11.59
N PRO A 489 -23.14 -59.98 12.12
CA PRO A 489 -22.31 -58.92 12.67
C PRO A 489 -22.04 -59.19 14.15
N THR A 490 -20.75 -59.26 14.50
CA THR A 490 -20.26 -59.17 15.87
C THR A 490 -20.49 -57.77 16.41
N ASP A 491 -21.11 -57.73 17.58
CA ASP A 491 -21.11 -56.62 18.52
C ASP A 491 -19.68 -56.16 18.82
N GLU A 492 -19.44 -54.85 18.85
CA GLU A 492 -18.44 -54.30 19.74
C GLU A 492 -18.89 -52.93 20.27
N GLU A 493 -19.16 -52.96 21.58
CA GLU A 493 -19.36 -51.84 22.48
C GLU A 493 -18.15 -50.92 22.50
N GLY A 494 -18.39 -49.63 22.73
CA GLY A 494 -17.32 -48.65 22.93
C GLY A 494 -17.84 -47.31 23.40
N ALA A 495 -18.58 -47.31 24.51
CA ALA A 495 -18.93 -46.12 25.26
C ALA A 495 -17.66 -45.47 25.86
N VAL A 496 -17.43 -44.20 25.58
CA VAL A 496 -16.70 -43.29 26.48
C VAL A 496 -17.46 -41.97 26.53
N GLU A 497 -18.33 -41.90 27.51
CA GLU A 497 -18.97 -40.69 28.02
C GLU A 497 -17.92 -39.93 28.83
N GLY A 498 -17.61 -38.71 28.41
CA GLY A 498 -16.62 -37.84 29.03
C GLY A 498 -17.22 -36.47 29.27
N ASP A 499 -17.82 -36.30 30.44
CA ASP A 499 -18.29 -35.03 30.97
C ASP A 499 -17.18 -33.98 31.00
N SER A 500 -17.44 -32.82 30.39
CA SER A 500 -16.78 -31.57 30.77
C SER A 500 -17.73 -30.38 30.53
N GLU A 501 -18.74 -30.28 31.40
CA GLU A 501 -19.33 -29.00 31.75
C GLU A 501 -18.30 -28.18 32.54
N GLY A 502 -17.96 -26.99 32.03
CA GLY A 502 -17.15 -26.05 32.78
C GLY A 502 -16.65 -24.88 31.94
N ALA A 503 -17.18 -23.69 32.23
CA ALA A 503 -16.68 -22.38 31.80
C ALA A 503 -17.02 -21.91 30.37
N LYS A 504 -18.30 -21.61 30.13
CA LYS A 504 -18.72 -20.55 29.19
C LYS A 504 -19.82 -19.69 29.81
N GLY A 505 -19.41 -18.77 30.67
CA GLY A 505 -20.33 -17.84 31.32
C GLY A 505 -19.60 -16.64 31.91
N ALA A 506 -18.94 -15.84 31.07
CA ALA A 506 -18.48 -14.47 31.41
C ALA A 506 -17.81 -13.79 30.19
N MET A 507 -18.46 -13.76 29.01
CA MET A 507 -17.98 -12.91 27.91
C MET A 507 -19.08 -12.64 26.87
N LYS A 508 -20.30 -12.30 27.34
CA LYS A 508 -21.42 -11.97 26.45
C LYS A 508 -22.19 -10.69 26.83
N GLU A 509 -21.86 -10.01 27.92
CA GLU A 509 -22.55 -8.78 28.34
C GLU A 509 -21.87 -7.47 27.90
N GLY A 510 -20.78 -7.54 27.12
CA GLY A 510 -20.02 -6.35 26.70
C GLY A 510 -20.24 -5.86 25.27
N ILE A 511 -21.05 -6.55 24.46
CA ILE A 511 -21.20 -6.25 23.02
C ILE A 511 -22.58 -5.68 22.67
N ASP A 512 -23.59 -5.85 23.53
CA ASP A 512 -24.95 -5.37 23.25
C ASP A 512 -25.14 -3.86 23.52
N GLN A 513 -24.19 -3.18 24.19
CA GLN A 513 -24.30 -1.73 24.48
C GLN A 513 -23.84 -0.78 23.36
N ILE A 514 -23.24 -1.28 22.27
CA ILE A 514 -22.84 -0.41 21.13
C ILE A 514 -23.88 -0.41 19.99
N GLN A 515 -24.84 -1.35 20.00
CA GLN A 515 -25.84 -1.46 18.93
C GLN A 515 -27.10 -0.60 19.18
N GLU A 516 -27.34 -0.13 20.40
CA GLU A 516 -28.55 0.63 20.77
C GLU A 516 -28.51 2.15 20.49
N THR A 517 -27.40 2.71 20.01
CA THR A 517 -27.31 4.15 19.67
C THR A 517 -27.49 4.48 18.19
N SER A 518 -27.87 3.52 17.34
CA SER A 518 -28.03 3.74 15.89
C SER A 518 -29.48 3.74 15.37
N SER A 519 -30.49 3.58 16.22
CA SER A 519 -31.90 3.69 15.83
C SER A 519 -32.44 5.12 15.96
N ILE A 520 -31.75 6.10 15.36
CA ILE A 520 -32.42 7.38 15.05
C ILE A 520 -33.34 7.10 13.86
N GLY A 521 -34.63 6.94 14.14
CA GLY A 521 -35.70 6.83 13.15
C GLY A 521 -35.83 8.12 12.33
N GLY A 522 -34.92 8.32 11.38
CA GLY A 522 -35.09 9.29 10.32
C GLY A 522 -36.08 8.73 9.30
N GLY A 523 -37.23 9.39 9.16
CA GLY A 523 -38.19 9.07 8.11
C GLY A 523 -37.51 9.08 6.76
N VAL A 524 -37.51 7.92 6.07
CA VAL A 524 -37.06 7.82 4.69
C VAL A 524 -38.03 8.61 3.84
N THR A 525 -37.62 9.81 3.43
CA THR A 525 -38.31 10.56 2.38
C THR A 525 -37.79 10.01 1.05
N GLU A 526 -38.60 9.18 0.40
CA GLU A 526 -38.35 8.77 -0.98
C GLU A 526 -38.51 10.01 -1.89
N ALA A 527 -37.41 10.69 -2.18
CA ALA A 527 -37.38 11.70 -3.23
C ALA A 527 -37.53 11.01 -4.61
N SER A 528 -38.34 11.59 -5.50
CA SER A 528 -38.71 11.00 -6.79
C SER A 528 -37.49 10.61 -7.63
N ALA A 529 -37.33 9.30 -7.90
CA ALA A 529 -36.22 8.70 -8.62
C ALA A 529 -36.38 8.76 -10.16
N ASP A 530 -36.99 9.82 -10.71
CA ASP A 530 -37.33 9.92 -12.15
C ASP A 530 -36.11 9.92 -13.10
N TRP A 531 -34.91 10.14 -12.56
CA TRP A 531 -33.67 10.26 -13.35
C TRP A 531 -33.05 8.91 -13.78
N PHE A 532 -33.35 7.84 -13.04
CA PHE A 532 -32.77 6.52 -13.30
C PHE A 532 -33.87 5.61 -13.84
N GLY A 533 -34.06 5.62 -15.16
CA GLY A 533 -35.19 4.95 -15.83
C GLY A 533 -35.60 3.59 -15.23
N ALA A 534 -36.91 3.35 -15.20
CA ALA A 534 -37.58 2.21 -14.56
C ALA A 534 -36.82 0.89 -14.79
N GLY A 535 -36.08 0.42 -13.79
CA GLY A 535 -35.35 -0.84 -13.84
C GLY A 535 -33.98 -0.86 -13.16
N SER A 536 -33.37 0.29 -12.87
CA SER A 536 -32.13 0.31 -12.05
C SER A 536 -32.49 0.44 -10.57
N SER A 537 -31.92 -0.43 -9.72
CA SER A 537 -32.04 -0.32 -8.26
C SER A 537 -31.14 0.80 -7.74
N THR A 538 -31.46 2.04 -8.07
CA THR A 538 -30.76 3.21 -7.53
C THR A 538 -31.46 3.65 -6.26
N VAL A 539 -30.75 3.63 -5.14
CA VAL A 539 -31.28 4.06 -3.84
C VAL A 539 -30.66 5.41 -3.52
N VAL A 540 -31.49 6.46 -3.43
CA VAL A 540 -31.07 7.80 -3.00
C VAL A 540 -31.45 7.97 -1.53
N ARG A 541 -30.51 8.40 -0.69
CA ARG A 541 -30.75 8.66 0.74
C ARG A 541 -30.04 9.91 1.22
N LEU A 542 -30.68 10.61 2.15
CA LEU A 542 -30.12 11.73 2.88
C LEU A 542 -29.40 11.21 4.14
N PHE A 543 -28.13 11.56 4.27
CA PHE A 543 -27.31 11.20 5.42
C PHE A 543 -27.02 12.45 6.25
N PRO A 544 -27.33 12.46 7.56
CA PRO A 544 -26.93 13.56 8.42
C PRO A 544 -25.41 13.64 8.50
N LEU A 545 -24.88 14.87 8.55
CA LEU A 545 -23.46 15.11 8.78
C LEU A 545 -23.15 15.05 10.28
N VAL A 546 -22.03 14.43 10.62
CA VAL A 546 -21.49 14.35 11.98
C VAL A 546 -20.21 15.17 12.07
N ARG A 547 -20.04 15.93 13.15
CA ARG A 547 -18.82 16.65 13.49
C ARG A 547 -18.59 16.51 14.99
N ASP A 548 -17.35 16.20 15.39
CA ASP A 548 -16.99 16.01 16.81
C ASP A 548 -17.87 14.99 17.56
N ARG A 549 -18.30 13.94 16.83
CA ARG A 549 -19.22 12.87 17.30
C ARG A 549 -20.67 13.30 17.54
N GLU A 550 -21.05 14.53 17.17
CA GLU A 550 -22.42 15.03 17.24
C GLU A 550 -23.02 15.23 15.84
N VAL A 551 -24.32 14.97 15.71
CA VAL A 551 -25.05 15.24 14.46
C VAL A 551 -25.21 16.74 14.30
N VAL A 552 -24.77 17.29 13.17
CA VAL A 552 -24.85 18.72 12.89
C VAL A 552 -26.29 19.08 12.46
N PRO A 553 -27.03 19.91 13.23
CA PRO A 553 -28.44 20.15 12.97
C PRO A 553 -28.68 20.80 11.61
N GLY A 554 -29.61 20.22 10.83
CA GLY A 554 -30.01 20.75 9.53
C GLY A 554 -28.99 20.58 8.41
N MET A 555 -27.90 19.81 8.62
CA MET A 555 -26.91 19.51 7.59
C MET A 555 -26.98 18.04 7.17
N SER A 556 -27.10 17.80 5.87
CA SER A 556 -27.13 16.46 5.30
C SER A 556 -26.44 16.40 3.95
N VAL A 557 -26.01 15.20 3.56
CA VAL A 557 -25.48 14.88 2.23
C VAL A 557 -26.45 13.91 1.56
N GLU A 558 -26.82 14.22 0.32
CA GLU A 558 -27.61 13.34 -0.53
C GLU A 558 -26.67 12.41 -1.30
N PHE A 559 -26.82 11.11 -1.07
CA PHE A 559 -25.94 10.10 -1.61
C PHE A 559 -26.76 8.98 -2.25
N SER A 560 -26.32 8.51 -3.42
CA SER A 560 -26.94 7.38 -4.09
C SER A 560 -25.93 6.30 -4.48
N ILE A 561 -26.39 5.06 -4.42
CA ILE A 561 -25.62 3.89 -4.87
C ILE A 561 -26.42 3.15 -5.93
N SER A 562 -25.73 2.73 -6.98
CA SER A 562 -26.24 1.83 -8.00
C SER A 562 -25.30 0.63 -8.20
N SER A 563 -25.87 -0.54 -8.40
CA SER A 563 -25.17 -1.76 -8.83
C SER A 563 -24.94 -1.80 -10.35
N ASP A 564 -25.65 -0.95 -11.11
CA ASP A 564 -25.51 -0.87 -12.57
C ASP A 564 -24.31 0.01 -12.96
N THR A 565 -23.17 -0.64 -13.16
CA THR A 565 -21.96 -0.03 -13.73
C THR A 565 -21.87 -0.22 -15.25
N SER A 566 -22.85 -0.88 -15.88
CA SER A 566 -22.80 -1.23 -17.30
C SER A 566 -23.11 -0.05 -18.22
N ARG A 567 -23.95 0.88 -17.75
CA ARG A 567 -24.24 2.12 -18.46
C ARG A 567 -23.11 3.11 -18.19
N PRO A 568 -22.70 3.93 -19.17
CA PRO A 568 -21.82 5.06 -18.88
C PRO A 568 -22.47 5.90 -17.77
N PRO A 569 -21.69 6.46 -16.84
CA PRO A 569 -22.25 7.40 -15.89
C PRO A 569 -22.98 8.50 -16.68
N PRO A 570 -24.17 8.94 -16.23
CA PRO A 570 -24.75 10.14 -16.82
C PRO A 570 -23.66 11.20 -16.75
N ILE A 571 -23.37 11.83 -17.89
CA ILE A 571 -22.43 12.94 -17.95
C ILE A 571 -22.90 13.89 -16.85
N SER A 572 -22.08 14.07 -15.82
CA SER A 572 -22.41 14.99 -14.72
C SER A 572 -22.89 16.27 -15.36
N ASN A 573 -23.91 16.94 -14.80
CA ASN A 573 -24.28 18.29 -15.24
C ASN A 573 -23.08 19.19 -14.98
N ILE A 574 -22.09 19.16 -15.89
CA ILE A 574 -20.94 20.00 -15.80
C ILE A 574 -21.53 21.39 -16.03
N PRO A 575 -21.31 22.35 -15.10
CA PRO A 575 -21.83 23.69 -15.26
C PRO A 575 -21.58 24.16 -16.69
N GLY A 576 -22.64 24.65 -17.36
CA GLY A 576 -22.68 24.81 -18.82
C GLY A 576 -21.66 25.78 -19.42
N GLN A 577 -20.78 26.37 -18.61
CA GLN A 577 -19.70 27.24 -19.02
C GLN A 577 -18.37 26.49 -18.96
N TYR A 578 -18.08 25.75 -20.02
CA TYR A 578 -16.71 25.40 -20.36
C TYR A 578 -16.09 26.57 -21.11
N LEU A 579 -14.89 27.01 -20.71
CA LEU A 579 -14.11 28.01 -21.45
C LEU A 579 -13.47 27.45 -22.74
N GLY A 580 -14.01 26.35 -23.27
CA GLY A 580 -13.51 25.64 -24.44
C GLY A 580 -12.36 24.66 -24.13
N ILE A 581 -11.98 23.88 -25.15
CA ILE A 581 -10.87 22.93 -25.07
C ILE A 581 -9.56 23.70 -24.93
N LYS A 582 -8.91 23.60 -23.77
CA LYS A 582 -7.63 24.26 -23.49
C LYS A 582 -6.46 23.54 -24.14
N LYS A 583 -6.49 22.21 -24.14
CA LYS A 583 -5.39 21.38 -24.67
C LYS A 583 -5.91 20.03 -25.14
N VAL A 584 -5.45 19.58 -26.30
CA VAL A 584 -5.67 18.21 -26.78
C VAL A 584 -4.33 17.51 -26.86
N ASN A 585 -4.18 16.36 -26.19
CA ASN A 585 -3.03 15.47 -26.34
C ASN A 585 -3.50 14.17 -26.98
N GLN A 586 -2.86 13.75 -28.07
CA GLN A 586 -3.12 12.45 -28.68
C GLN A 586 -1.90 11.56 -28.52
N LYS A 587 -2.07 10.40 -27.88
CA LYS A 587 -1.04 9.38 -27.72
C LYS A 587 -1.44 8.12 -28.47
N ARG A 588 -0.61 7.72 -29.43
CA ARG A 588 -0.83 6.52 -30.25
C ARG A 588 0.20 5.45 -29.88
N ASN A 589 -0.27 4.37 -29.25
CA ASN A 589 0.52 3.19 -28.97
C ASN A 589 0.14 2.07 -29.94
N VAL A 590 1.11 1.64 -30.74
CA VAL A 590 0.96 0.49 -31.63
C VAL A 590 1.92 -0.58 -31.14
N SER A 591 1.38 -1.69 -30.63
CA SER A 591 2.18 -2.88 -30.38
C SER A 591 1.99 -3.85 -31.53
N LEU A 592 3.09 -4.27 -32.13
CA LEU A 592 3.10 -5.23 -33.23
C LEU A 592 4.15 -6.28 -32.89
N VAL A 593 3.71 -7.51 -32.67
CA VAL A 593 4.58 -8.68 -32.52
C VAL A 593 4.56 -9.45 -33.84
N LYS A 594 5.66 -9.35 -34.59
CA LYS A 594 5.89 -10.15 -35.79
C LYS A 594 6.69 -11.40 -35.40
N TRP A 595 6.21 -12.58 -35.79
CA TRP A 595 6.93 -13.84 -35.64
C TRP A 595 6.99 -14.54 -37.01
N ARG A 596 8.20 -14.84 -37.48
CA ARG A 596 8.46 -15.48 -38.79
C ARG A 596 7.79 -14.79 -39.98
N GLY A 597 7.88 -13.46 -40.07
CA GLY A 597 7.30 -12.69 -41.18
C GLY A 597 5.77 -12.55 -41.15
N LYS A 598 5.07 -13.25 -40.25
CA LYS A 598 3.64 -13.07 -40.00
C LYS A 598 3.42 -12.22 -38.75
N THR A 599 2.51 -11.25 -38.83
CA THR A 599 2.06 -10.49 -37.66
C THR A 599 1.18 -11.42 -36.82
N VAL A 600 1.66 -11.83 -35.64
CA VAL A 600 0.95 -12.85 -34.82
C VAL A 600 0.03 -12.19 -33.78
N ARG A 601 0.41 -11.03 -33.26
CA ARG A 601 -0.43 -10.22 -32.38
C ARG A 601 -0.16 -8.74 -32.58
N GLY A 602 -1.21 -7.93 -32.63
CA GLY A 602 -1.07 -6.49 -32.55
C GLY A 602 -2.32 -5.84 -32.01
N HIS A 603 -2.13 -4.80 -31.21
CA HIS A 603 -3.21 -3.88 -30.85
C HIS A 603 -2.77 -2.44 -31.11
N ARG A 604 -3.70 -1.63 -31.60
CA ARG A 604 -3.55 -0.18 -31.65
C ARG A 604 -4.42 0.42 -30.57
N LYS A 605 -3.81 1.20 -29.69
CA LYS A 605 -4.50 2.03 -28.72
C LYS A 605 -4.24 3.49 -29.07
N VAL A 606 -5.28 4.23 -29.41
CA VAL A 606 -5.25 5.68 -29.56
C VAL A 606 -5.90 6.25 -28.32
N VAL A 607 -5.18 7.11 -27.61
CA VAL A 607 -5.66 7.81 -26.44
C VAL A 607 -5.70 9.29 -26.81
N LEU A 608 -6.90 9.87 -26.87
CA LEU A 608 -7.11 11.30 -26.98
C LEU A 608 -7.38 11.82 -25.57
N THR A 609 -6.71 12.88 -25.15
CA THR A 609 -6.93 13.53 -23.86
C THR A 609 -7.23 14.99 -24.11
N GLU A 610 -8.47 15.40 -23.91
CA GLU A 610 -8.92 16.78 -24.00
C GLU A 610 -8.98 17.39 -22.60
N THR A 611 -8.15 18.39 -22.33
CA THR A 611 -8.18 19.18 -21.10
C THR A 611 -9.12 20.36 -21.31
N HIS A 612 -10.21 20.37 -20.56
CA HIS A 612 -11.18 21.46 -20.50
C HIS A 612 -10.93 22.27 -19.24
N GLN A 613 -11.00 23.61 -19.34
CA GLN A 613 -10.96 24.49 -18.18
C GLN A 613 -12.41 24.83 -17.80
N LEU A 614 -12.78 24.54 -16.55
CA LEU A 614 -14.06 24.96 -16.01
C LEU A 614 -13.98 26.44 -15.64
N ASP A 615 -15.04 27.19 -15.94
CA ASP A 615 -15.15 28.57 -15.51
C ASP A 615 -15.37 28.61 -13.98
N ASN A 616 -14.79 29.61 -13.32
CA ASN A 616 -14.83 29.77 -11.85
C ASN A 616 -15.90 30.79 -11.41
N ASP A 617 -16.88 31.09 -12.25
CA ASP A 617 -17.88 32.14 -12.02
C ASP A 617 -18.83 31.86 -10.84
#